data_AF-A0A0Q6MD48-F1
#
_entry.id   AF-A0A0Q6MD48-F1
#
_cell.length_a   1.000
_cell.length_b   1.000
_cell.length_c   1.000
_cell.angle_alpha   90.00
_cell.angle_beta   90.00
_cell.angle_gamma   90.00
#
_symmetry.space_group_name_H-M   'P 1'
#
loop_
_entity.id
_entity.type
_entity.pdbx_description
1 polymer ?
#
loop_
_entity_poly.entity_id
_entity_poly.type
_entity_poly.pdbx_seq_one_letter_code
_entity_poly.pdbx_strand_id
1 'polypeptide(L)'
;MLACVAILGACGMTPPRSSEEFTSAALHALPPGSVVALLPVKSPPTDLAAGDQLVLAQLQAQLGAAGFRVVMADTAQFDADWSREVQAVGGLYDPVTGALRTGAYGRVLSRLAQRVAQDTHAAAVIDHRLMTRRAQSSGGDVEWDGQRRTQTTVRAYGSTYRFDGTTTALSVQLLVLSADGGLLLKSYGGSSLPYVADVREGRYLQRPDLFASDAETADGVRLALRPLLKPPVGP
;
A
#
# COMPACT_ATOMS: atom_id res chain seq x y z
N MET A 1 53.81 3.69 -8.97
CA MET A 1 52.62 2.83 -9.11
C MET A 1 51.44 3.56 -8.49
N LEU A 2 50.57 4.15 -9.31
CA LEU A 2 49.35 4.84 -8.87
C LEU A 2 48.22 3.81 -8.89
N ALA A 3 47.62 3.53 -7.73
CA ALA A 3 46.47 2.65 -7.62
C ALA A 3 45.20 3.42 -7.97
N CYS A 4 44.64 3.15 -9.15
CA CYS A 4 43.29 3.59 -9.51
C CYS A 4 42.27 2.80 -8.68
N VAL A 5 41.68 3.47 -7.69
CA VAL A 5 40.46 3.01 -7.02
C VAL A 5 39.28 3.25 -7.97
N ALA A 6 38.80 2.19 -8.60
CA ALA A 6 37.56 2.22 -9.35
C ALA A 6 36.39 2.23 -8.36
N ILE A 7 35.76 3.40 -8.19
CA ILE A 7 34.47 3.52 -7.49
C ILE A 7 33.42 2.96 -8.46
N LEU A 8 33.02 1.70 -8.25
CA LEU A 8 31.83 1.14 -8.89
C LEU A 8 30.61 1.81 -8.28
N GLY A 9 30.15 2.88 -8.95
CA GLY A 9 28.81 3.40 -8.74
C GLY A 9 27.81 2.33 -9.15
N ALA A 10 27.22 1.65 -8.17
CA ALA A 10 26.03 0.85 -8.41
C ALA A 10 24.92 1.81 -8.86
N CYS A 11 24.69 1.88 -10.17
CA CYS A 11 23.45 2.43 -10.72
C CYS A 11 22.30 1.56 -10.21
N GLY A 12 21.84 1.82 -8.99
CA GLY A 12 20.64 1.22 -8.43
C GLY A 12 19.45 1.72 -9.24
N MET A 13 19.06 0.95 -10.26
CA MET A 13 17.80 1.17 -10.93
C MET A 13 16.71 1.09 -9.86
N THR A 14 16.02 2.21 -9.65
CA THR A 14 14.89 2.25 -8.72
C THR A 14 13.80 1.35 -9.28
N PRO A 15 13.26 0.40 -8.50
CA PRO A 15 12.22 -0.49 -9.01
C PRO A 15 11.02 0.32 -9.53
N PRO A 16 10.33 -0.18 -10.57
CA PRO A 16 9.23 0.54 -11.18
C PRO A 16 8.11 0.80 -10.18
N ARG A 17 7.50 1.98 -10.30
CA ARG A 17 6.31 2.41 -9.55
C ARG A 17 5.06 2.16 -10.37
N SER A 18 3.89 2.12 -9.75
CA SER A 18 2.67 1.78 -10.49
C SER A 18 2.20 2.93 -11.38
N SER A 19 1.75 2.61 -12.59
CA SER A 19 1.02 3.53 -13.47
C SER A 19 -0.35 3.95 -12.91
N GLU A 20 -0.85 3.29 -11.87
CA GLU A 20 -2.10 3.62 -11.20
C GLU A 20 -1.94 4.58 -10.01
N GLU A 21 -0.70 4.99 -9.72
CA GLU A 21 -0.44 6.05 -8.75
C GLU A 21 -1.02 7.37 -9.25
N PHE A 22 -1.50 8.18 -8.31
CA PHE A 22 -2.05 9.49 -8.60
C PHE A 22 -1.57 10.47 -7.53
N THR A 23 -1.15 11.66 -7.93
CA THR A 23 -0.81 12.77 -7.04
C THR A 23 -1.53 14.01 -7.54
N SER A 24 -2.32 14.64 -6.67
CA SER A 24 -3.01 15.88 -6.96
C SER A 24 -2.04 17.06 -6.92
N ALA A 25 -2.30 18.09 -7.74
CA ALA A 25 -1.58 19.36 -7.66
C ALA A 25 -1.82 20.09 -6.31
N ALA A 26 -2.90 19.75 -5.61
CA ALA A 26 -3.20 20.27 -4.27
C ALA A 26 -2.45 19.54 -3.15
N LEU A 27 -1.65 18.50 -3.46
CA LEU A 27 -0.82 17.85 -2.46
C LEU A 27 0.33 18.79 -2.07
N HIS A 28 0.30 19.23 -0.81
CA HIS A 28 1.36 20.00 -0.19
C HIS A 28 1.91 19.27 1.03
N ALA A 29 3.13 19.61 1.42
CA ALA A 29 3.72 19.06 2.64
C ALA A 29 2.85 19.43 3.85
N LEU A 30 2.42 18.42 4.61
CA LEU A 30 1.69 18.63 5.85
C LEU A 30 2.66 19.11 6.93
N PRO A 31 2.34 20.20 7.66
CA PRO A 31 3.18 20.67 8.77
C PRO A 31 3.39 19.58 9.84
N PRO A 32 4.54 19.54 10.51
CA PRO A 32 4.71 18.74 11.72
C PRO A 32 3.64 19.08 12.76
N GLY A 33 3.10 18.07 13.44
CA GLY A 33 2.01 18.20 14.41
C GLY A 33 0.60 18.21 13.81
N SER A 34 0.46 18.23 12.47
CA SER A 34 -0.83 18.03 11.81
C SER A 34 -1.47 16.71 12.24
N VAL A 35 -2.79 16.73 12.39
CA VAL A 35 -3.58 15.52 12.67
C VAL A 35 -3.81 14.76 11.38
N VAL A 36 -3.52 13.47 11.39
CA VAL A 36 -3.81 12.55 10.28
C VAL A 36 -4.73 11.46 10.82
N ALA A 37 -5.92 11.34 10.23
CA ALA A 37 -6.87 10.30 10.60
C ALA A 37 -6.68 9.06 9.74
N LEU A 38 -6.67 7.89 10.37
CA LEU A 38 -6.69 6.60 9.67
C LEU A 38 -8.12 6.04 9.72
N LEU A 39 -8.64 5.65 8.55
CA LEU A 39 -9.91 4.92 8.48
C LEU A 39 -9.74 3.50 9.04
N PRO A 40 -10.80 2.87 9.56
CA PRO A 40 -10.72 1.51 10.07
C PRO A 40 -10.41 0.52 8.94
N VAL A 41 -9.77 -0.59 9.31
CA VAL A 41 -9.47 -1.70 8.40
C VAL A 41 -10.78 -2.35 7.94
N LYS A 42 -11.05 -2.30 6.63
CA LYS A 42 -12.21 -2.95 6.01
C LYS A 42 -11.80 -4.28 5.41
N SER A 43 -11.54 -5.27 6.25
CA SER A 43 -11.16 -6.58 5.75
C SER A 43 -12.35 -7.53 5.91
N PRO A 44 -12.91 -8.07 4.81
CA PRO A 44 -13.59 -9.35 4.93
C PRO A 44 -12.58 -10.37 5.49
N PRO A 45 -13.03 -11.41 6.21
CA PRO A 45 -12.14 -12.46 6.69
C PRO A 45 -11.47 -13.12 5.48
N THR A 46 -10.22 -12.73 5.23
CA THR A 46 -9.37 -13.20 4.14
C THR A 46 -8.01 -13.55 4.73
N ASP A 47 -7.21 -14.29 3.97
CA ASP A 47 -5.83 -14.64 4.35
C ASP A 47 -4.91 -13.40 4.52
N LEU A 48 -5.39 -12.20 4.18
CA LEU A 48 -4.67 -10.94 4.31
C LEU A 48 -5.02 -10.13 5.57
N ALA A 49 -6.04 -10.54 6.34
CA ALA A 49 -6.53 -9.76 7.48
C ALA A 49 -5.45 -9.48 8.54
N ALA A 50 -4.56 -10.46 8.80
CA ALA A 50 -3.40 -10.26 9.67
C ALA A 50 -2.44 -9.19 9.11
N GLY A 51 -2.22 -9.20 7.80
CA GLY A 51 -1.42 -8.21 7.10
C GLY A 51 -2.00 -6.80 7.17
N ASP A 52 -3.33 -6.63 7.07
CA ASP A 52 -3.95 -5.32 7.21
C ASP A 52 -3.76 -4.71 8.60
N GLN A 53 -3.80 -5.52 9.66
CA GLN A 53 -3.50 -5.06 11.02
C GLN A 53 -2.04 -4.62 11.17
N LEU A 54 -1.10 -5.33 10.54
CA LEU A 54 0.30 -4.92 10.48
C LEU A 54 0.48 -3.61 9.70
N VAL A 55 -0.25 -3.42 8.60
CA VAL A 55 -0.24 -2.16 7.84
C VAL A 55 -0.71 -1.01 8.72
N LEU A 56 -1.80 -1.18 9.46
CA LEU A 56 -2.32 -0.17 10.36
C LEU A 56 -1.29 0.21 11.45
N ALA A 57 -0.71 -0.78 12.12
CA ALA A 57 0.31 -0.56 13.15
C ALA A 57 1.54 0.18 12.59
N GLN A 58 1.99 -0.21 11.40
CA GLN A 58 3.13 0.44 10.73
C GLN A 58 2.80 1.86 10.24
N LEU A 59 1.57 2.13 9.80
CA LEU A 59 1.13 3.49 9.47
C LEU A 59 1.17 4.39 10.71
N GLN A 60 0.64 3.93 11.85
CA GLN A 60 0.68 4.68 13.10
C GLN A 60 2.12 4.99 13.52
N ALA A 61 3.00 3.97 13.51
CA ALA A 61 4.39 4.13 13.90
C ALA A 61 5.16 5.10 12.99
N GLN A 62 5.04 4.94 11.67
CA GLN A 62 5.83 5.73 10.71
C GLN A 62 5.31 7.17 10.56
N LEU A 63 3.99 7.38 10.60
CA LEU A 63 3.43 8.73 10.61
C LEU A 63 3.74 9.46 11.93
N GLY A 64 3.67 8.75 13.06
CA GLY A 64 4.08 9.30 14.36
C GLY A 64 5.55 9.70 14.38
N ALA A 65 6.44 8.83 13.86
CA ALA A 65 7.86 9.13 13.73
C ALA A 65 8.16 10.30 12.77
N ALA A 66 7.30 10.53 11.78
CA ALA A 66 7.36 11.69 10.90
C ALA A 66 6.81 12.98 11.54
N GLY A 67 6.34 12.92 12.79
CA GLY A 67 5.87 14.07 13.57
C GLY A 67 4.37 14.36 13.44
N PHE A 68 3.57 13.46 12.88
CA PHE A 68 2.11 13.61 12.82
C PHE A 68 1.43 13.15 14.10
N ARG A 69 0.30 13.78 14.44
CA ARG A 69 -0.63 13.25 15.44
C ARG A 69 -1.58 12.30 14.74
N VAL A 70 -1.39 11.01 14.93
CA VAL A 70 -2.21 9.97 14.29
C VAL A 70 -3.43 9.71 15.16
N VAL A 71 -4.62 9.78 14.56
CA VAL A 71 -5.90 9.45 15.22
C VAL A 71 -6.62 8.37 14.43
N MET A 72 -7.36 7.52 15.14
CA MET A 72 -8.21 6.50 14.53
C MET A 72 -9.62 7.05 14.38
N ALA A 73 -10.24 6.86 13.22
CA ALA A 73 -11.68 7.04 13.11
C ALA A 73 -12.41 6.01 13.98
N ASP A 74 -13.50 6.44 14.62
CA ASP A 74 -14.35 5.54 15.40
C ASP A 74 -14.97 4.48 14.49
N THR A 75 -14.78 3.20 14.81
CA THR A 75 -15.17 2.09 13.91
C THR A 75 -16.69 1.95 13.80
N ALA A 76 -17.41 2.09 14.91
CA ALA A 76 -18.86 1.94 14.91
C ALA A 76 -19.54 3.08 14.12
N GLN A 77 -19.09 4.31 14.33
CA GLN A 77 -19.55 5.47 13.58
C GLN A 77 -19.18 5.36 12.10
N PHE A 78 -17.94 4.92 11.82
CA PHE A 78 -17.47 4.70 10.45
C PHE A 78 -18.35 3.69 9.70
N ASP A 79 -18.67 2.54 10.31
CA ASP A 79 -19.50 1.50 9.68
C ASP A 79 -20.93 2.00 9.43
N ALA A 80 -21.49 2.74 10.38
CA ALA A 80 -22.81 3.34 10.25
C ALA A 80 -22.86 4.37 9.11
N ASP A 81 -21.86 5.24 9.01
CA ASP A 81 -21.76 6.23 7.95
C ASP A 81 -21.45 5.58 6.60
N TRP A 82 -20.59 4.56 6.55
CA TRP A 82 -20.30 3.79 5.35
C TRP A 82 -21.57 3.17 4.78
N SER A 83 -22.33 2.47 5.61
CA SER A 83 -23.60 1.86 5.22
C SER A 83 -24.58 2.91 4.67
N ARG A 84 -24.73 4.04 5.36
CA ARG A 84 -25.61 5.14 4.94
C ARG A 84 -25.20 5.74 3.59
N GLU A 85 -23.92 6.03 3.40
CA GLU A 85 -23.42 6.62 2.16
C GLU A 85 -23.48 5.64 0.98
N VAL A 86 -23.21 4.35 1.22
CA VAL A 86 -23.38 3.29 0.21
C VAL A 86 -24.83 3.17 -0.23
N GLN A 87 -25.78 3.21 0.70
CA GLN A 87 -27.21 3.23 0.37
C GLN A 87 -27.58 4.50 -0.42
N ALA A 88 -27.07 5.66 -0.02
CA ALA A 88 -27.36 6.94 -0.68
C ALA A 88 -26.88 7.00 -2.14
N VAL A 89 -25.82 6.26 -2.50
CA VAL A 89 -25.34 6.16 -3.91
C VAL A 89 -25.97 5.00 -4.70
N GLY A 90 -26.92 4.28 -4.10
CA GLY A 90 -27.61 3.14 -4.71
C GLY A 90 -26.74 1.89 -4.83
N GLY A 91 -25.79 1.70 -3.90
CA GLY A 91 -24.86 0.57 -3.90
C GLY A 91 -23.56 0.82 -4.66
N LEU A 92 -22.53 0.04 -4.35
CA LEU A 92 -21.19 0.18 -4.93
C LEU A 92 -20.94 -0.72 -6.14
N TYR A 93 -21.77 -1.72 -6.38
CA TYR A 93 -21.57 -2.69 -7.43
C TYR A 93 -22.69 -2.58 -8.46
N ASP A 94 -22.32 -2.75 -9.72
CA ASP A 94 -23.27 -2.90 -10.80
C ASP A 94 -24.02 -4.24 -10.64
N PRO A 95 -25.35 -4.26 -10.59
CA PRO A 95 -26.12 -5.46 -10.29
C PRO A 95 -26.10 -6.49 -11.44
N VAL A 96 -25.68 -6.10 -12.65
CA VAL A 96 -25.65 -6.98 -13.82
C VAL A 96 -24.27 -7.63 -13.97
N THR A 97 -23.22 -6.84 -13.84
CA THR A 97 -21.84 -7.25 -14.11
C THR A 97 -21.06 -7.60 -12.84
N GLY A 98 -21.55 -7.20 -11.66
CA GLY A 98 -20.81 -7.28 -10.41
C GLY A 98 -19.61 -6.33 -10.33
N ALA A 99 -19.40 -5.46 -11.33
CA ALA A 99 -18.27 -4.56 -11.37
C ALA A 99 -18.41 -3.44 -10.34
N LEU A 100 -17.28 -3.06 -9.72
CA LEU A 100 -17.25 -1.92 -8.81
C LEU A 100 -17.53 -0.61 -9.58
N ARG A 101 -18.53 0.14 -9.13
CA ARG A 101 -18.85 1.49 -9.61
C ARG A 101 -17.85 2.47 -8.99
N THR A 102 -16.68 2.61 -9.59
CA THR A 102 -15.56 3.41 -9.07
C THR A 102 -15.95 4.86 -8.73
N GLY A 103 -16.80 5.50 -9.52
CA GLY A 103 -17.33 6.84 -9.23
C GLY A 103 -18.23 6.90 -8.00
N ALA A 104 -19.02 5.84 -7.74
CA ALA A 104 -19.82 5.74 -6.51
C ALA A 104 -18.92 5.50 -5.28
N TYR A 105 -17.93 4.60 -5.40
CA TYR A 105 -16.93 4.35 -4.37
C TYR A 105 -16.18 5.63 -3.98
N GLY A 106 -15.70 6.39 -4.97
CA GLY A 106 -15.00 7.65 -4.75
C GLY A 106 -15.86 8.69 -4.02
N ARG A 107 -17.16 8.81 -4.37
CA ARG A 107 -18.08 9.70 -3.66
C ARG A 107 -18.33 9.29 -2.21
N VAL A 108 -18.50 8.00 -1.94
CA VAL A 108 -18.65 7.48 -0.57
C VAL A 108 -17.40 7.80 0.25
N LEU A 109 -16.21 7.48 -0.30
CA LEU A 109 -14.95 7.70 0.41
C LEU A 109 -14.69 9.20 0.67
N SER A 110 -14.99 10.05 -0.31
CA SER A 110 -14.88 11.52 -0.20
C SER A 110 -15.72 12.06 0.95
N ARG A 111 -17.00 11.67 1.05
CA ARG A 111 -17.91 12.12 2.11
C ARG A 111 -17.51 11.59 3.49
N LEU A 112 -17.03 10.36 3.55
CA LEU A 112 -16.52 9.79 4.80
C LEU A 112 -15.28 10.52 5.29
N ALA A 113 -14.34 10.82 4.38
CA ALA A 113 -13.17 11.61 4.71
C ALA A 113 -13.56 13.00 5.24
N GLN A 114 -14.54 13.68 4.62
CA GLN A 114 -15.05 14.96 5.13
C GLN A 114 -15.57 14.85 6.58
N ARG A 115 -16.41 13.85 6.87
CA ARG A 115 -16.96 13.65 8.22
C ARG A 115 -15.86 13.35 9.24
N VAL A 116 -14.99 12.39 8.93
CA VAL A 116 -13.86 12.02 9.80
C VAL A 116 -12.95 13.22 10.05
N ALA A 117 -12.65 14.01 9.02
CA ALA A 117 -11.83 15.22 9.16
C ALA A 117 -12.51 16.29 10.02
N GLN A 118 -13.83 16.45 9.93
CA GLN A 118 -14.59 17.37 10.79
C GLN A 118 -14.56 16.92 12.26
N ASP A 119 -14.80 15.65 12.53
CA ASP A 119 -14.87 15.10 13.89
C ASP A 119 -13.52 15.07 14.60
N THR A 120 -12.45 14.84 13.82
CA THR A 120 -11.09 14.67 14.35
C THR A 120 -10.19 15.89 14.16
N HIS A 121 -10.66 16.91 13.44
CA HIS A 121 -9.86 18.03 12.95
C HIS A 121 -8.62 17.59 12.14
N ALA A 122 -8.70 16.46 11.43
CA ALA A 122 -7.61 15.95 10.62
C ALA A 122 -7.37 16.80 9.38
N ALA A 123 -6.09 17.09 9.11
CA ALA A 123 -5.66 17.74 7.88
C ALA A 123 -5.74 16.80 6.67
N ALA A 124 -5.60 15.49 6.91
CA ALA A 124 -5.73 14.45 5.92
C ALA A 124 -6.33 13.19 6.53
N VAL A 125 -7.07 12.44 5.71
CA VAL A 125 -7.65 11.15 6.05
C VAL A 125 -7.06 10.07 5.15
N ILE A 126 -6.64 8.95 5.72
CA ILE A 126 -5.99 7.86 4.98
C ILE A 126 -6.86 6.60 5.02
N ASP A 127 -7.31 6.18 3.83
CA ASP A 127 -7.79 4.82 3.58
C ASP A 127 -6.59 3.95 3.24
N HIS A 128 -6.53 2.75 3.81
CA HIS A 128 -5.42 1.83 3.63
C HIS A 128 -5.90 0.40 3.47
N ARG A 129 -5.14 -0.38 2.72
CA ARG A 129 -5.35 -1.82 2.57
C ARG A 129 -4.11 -2.52 2.04
N LEU A 130 -3.97 -3.77 2.40
CA LEU A 130 -3.10 -4.71 1.73
C LEU A 130 -3.84 -5.31 0.52
N MET A 131 -3.16 -5.39 -0.62
CA MET A 131 -3.77 -5.93 -1.83
C MET A 131 -2.81 -6.75 -2.66
N THR A 132 -3.39 -7.68 -3.40
CA THR A 132 -2.68 -8.52 -4.36
C THR A 132 -2.40 -7.76 -5.64
N ARG A 133 -1.17 -7.88 -6.13
CA ARG A 133 -0.65 -7.19 -7.33
C ARG A 133 0.10 -8.17 -8.20
N ARG A 134 0.13 -7.88 -9.50
CA ARG A 134 1.01 -8.57 -10.45
C ARG A 134 2.39 -7.94 -10.38
N ALA A 135 3.41 -8.75 -10.19
CA ALA A 135 4.81 -8.34 -10.13
C ALA A 135 5.61 -8.94 -11.28
N GLN A 136 6.65 -8.24 -11.73
CA GLN A 136 7.56 -8.73 -12.77
C GLN A 136 8.67 -9.55 -12.11
N SER A 137 8.92 -10.76 -12.61
CA SER A 137 10.02 -11.61 -12.18
C SER A 137 11.07 -11.63 -13.28
N SER A 138 12.33 -11.39 -12.92
CA SER A 138 13.46 -11.62 -13.81
C SER A 138 14.67 -12.18 -13.05
N GLY A 139 15.21 -13.29 -13.54
CA GLY A 139 16.42 -13.89 -13.00
C GLY A 139 16.32 -14.35 -11.54
N GLY A 140 15.10 -14.51 -11.00
CA GLY A 140 14.81 -14.83 -9.61
C GLY A 140 14.49 -13.62 -8.72
N ASP A 141 14.71 -12.40 -9.21
CA ASP A 141 14.27 -11.17 -8.53
C ASP A 141 12.88 -10.76 -9.02
N VAL A 142 12.08 -10.27 -8.09
CA VAL A 142 10.72 -9.81 -8.34
C VAL A 142 10.65 -8.33 -8.01
N GLU A 143 10.14 -7.53 -8.95
CA GLU A 143 10.02 -6.07 -8.84
C GLU A 143 8.57 -5.62 -9.01
N TRP A 144 8.09 -4.78 -8.09
CA TRP A 144 6.76 -4.19 -8.11
C TRP A 144 6.64 -3.02 -7.13
N ASP A 145 5.84 -2.00 -7.48
CA ASP A 145 5.43 -0.91 -6.60
C ASP A 145 6.59 -0.31 -5.75
N GLY A 146 7.75 -0.09 -6.39
CA GLY A 146 8.96 0.46 -5.75
C GLY A 146 9.79 -0.52 -4.91
N GLN A 147 9.42 -1.80 -4.88
CA GLN A 147 10.09 -2.87 -4.15
C GLN A 147 10.80 -3.85 -5.09
N ARG A 148 11.90 -4.44 -4.61
CA ARG A 148 12.58 -5.58 -5.21
C ARG A 148 12.82 -6.64 -4.13
N ARG A 149 12.43 -7.89 -4.38
CA ARG A 149 12.74 -9.03 -3.51
C ARG A 149 13.08 -10.26 -4.32
N THR A 150 14.01 -11.07 -3.84
CA THR A 150 14.31 -12.37 -4.43
C THR A 150 13.20 -13.36 -4.10
N GLN A 151 12.71 -14.08 -5.10
CA GLN A 151 11.71 -15.13 -4.95
C GLN A 151 12.30 -16.29 -4.14
N THR A 152 11.75 -16.55 -2.96
CA THR A 152 12.13 -17.71 -2.17
C THR A 152 11.77 -18.99 -2.92
N THR A 153 12.71 -19.94 -2.96
CA THR A 153 12.54 -21.26 -3.56
C THR A 153 12.67 -22.35 -2.49
N VAL A 154 11.94 -23.44 -2.67
CA VAL A 154 12.07 -24.65 -1.85
C VAL A 154 12.34 -25.84 -2.74
N ARG A 155 13.03 -26.85 -2.20
CA ARG A 155 13.39 -28.10 -2.91
C ARG A 155 14.17 -27.86 -4.21
N ALA A 156 14.98 -26.80 -4.23
CA ALA A 156 15.91 -26.50 -5.32
C ALA A 156 17.18 -27.36 -5.19
N TYR A 157 17.58 -28.04 -6.27
CA TYR A 157 18.83 -28.80 -6.32
C TYR A 157 19.98 -27.89 -6.78
N GLY A 158 20.81 -27.41 -5.84
CA GLY A 158 22.18 -26.93 -6.07
C GLY A 158 22.41 -25.74 -7.02
N SER A 159 21.40 -25.28 -7.75
CA SER A 159 21.48 -24.11 -8.64
C SER A 159 20.40 -23.10 -8.31
N THR A 160 20.74 -21.82 -8.45
CA THR A 160 19.80 -20.70 -8.37
C THR A 160 18.77 -20.87 -9.48
N TYR A 161 17.56 -21.27 -9.11
CA TYR A 161 16.47 -21.41 -10.08
C TYR A 161 16.05 -20.02 -10.56
N ARG A 162 16.22 -19.76 -11.85
CA ARG A 162 15.87 -18.48 -12.48
C ARG A 162 14.51 -18.61 -13.15
N PHE A 163 13.60 -17.71 -12.80
CA PHE A 163 12.30 -17.60 -13.44
C PHE A 163 12.11 -16.16 -13.95
N ASP A 164 11.79 -16.06 -15.24
CA ASP A 164 11.36 -14.82 -15.88
C ASP A 164 9.84 -14.91 -16.12
N GLY A 165 9.12 -13.81 -15.91
CA GLY A 165 7.68 -13.76 -16.15
C GLY A 165 6.96 -12.87 -15.15
N THR A 166 5.78 -13.30 -14.71
CA THR A 166 5.00 -12.56 -13.71
C THR A 166 4.63 -13.45 -12.54
N THR A 167 4.57 -12.87 -11.35
CA THR A 167 4.12 -13.55 -10.13
C THR A 167 3.14 -12.68 -9.37
N THR A 168 2.57 -13.25 -8.31
CA THR A 168 1.70 -12.56 -7.38
C THR A 168 2.53 -11.97 -6.24
N ALA A 169 2.32 -10.69 -5.95
CA ALA A 169 2.92 -9.99 -4.82
C ALA A 169 1.86 -9.24 -4.01
N LEU A 170 2.23 -8.77 -2.83
CA LEU A 170 1.41 -7.93 -1.98
C LEU A 170 1.95 -6.51 -1.97
N SER A 171 1.04 -5.54 -2.00
CA SER A 171 1.36 -4.12 -1.83
C SER A 171 0.42 -3.46 -0.87
N VAL A 172 0.97 -2.50 -0.13
CA VAL A 172 0.19 -1.54 0.63
C VAL A 172 -0.32 -0.50 -0.35
N GLN A 173 -1.64 -0.30 -0.40
CA GLN A 173 -2.25 0.85 -1.06
C GLN A 173 -2.65 1.87 -0.02
N LEU A 174 -2.35 3.14 -0.29
CA LEU A 174 -2.87 4.27 0.45
C LEU A 174 -3.70 5.17 -0.46
N LEU A 175 -4.86 5.59 0.02
CA LEU A 175 -5.60 6.74 -0.52
C LEU A 175 -5.59 7.83 0.55
N VAL A 176 -4.95 8.96 0.24
CA VAL A 176 -4.92 10.13 1.12
C VAL A 176 -5.92 11.13 0.59
N LEU A 177 -6.88 11.52 1.42
CA LEU A 177 -7.90 12.50 1.13
C LEU A 177 -7.68 13.75 1.96
N SER A 178 -7.94 14.92 1.39
CA SER A 178 -7.99 16.19 2.12
C SER A 178 -9.23 16.27 3.01
N ALA A 179 -9.24 17.24 3.91
CA ALA A 179 -10.37 17.50 4.82
C ALA A 179 -11.68 17.84 4.09
N ASP A 180 -11.61 18.34 2.85
CA ASP A 180 -12.76 18.57 1.97
C ASP A 180 -13.14 17.34 1.13
N GLY A 181 -12.52 16.18 1.38
CA GLY A 181 -12.81 14.92 0.70
C GLY A 181 -12.21 14.79 -0.70
N GLY A 182 -11.34 15.71 -1.13
CA GLY A 182 -10.58 15.58 -2.37
C GLY A 182 -9.52 14.48 -2.28
N LEU A 183 -9.32 13.68 -3.33
CA LEU A 183 -8.20 12.74 -3.38
C LEU A 183 -6.89 13.52 -3.59
N LEU A 184 -5.98 13.45 -2.63
CA LEU A 184 -4.66 14.09 -2.72
C LEU A 184 -3.61 13.13 -3.28
N LEU A 185 -3.63 11.87 -2.85
CA LEU A 185 -2.64 10.87 -3.20
C LEU A 185 -3.29 9.50 -3.29
N LYS A 186 -2.94 8.75 -4.32
CA LYS A 186 -3.06 7.29 -4.39
C LYS A 186 -1.67 6.72 -4.61
N SER A 187 -1.16 5.97 -3.65
CA SER A 187 0.20 5.43 -3.71
C SER A 187 0.23 3.95 -3.39
N TYR A 188 1.32 3.32 -3.83
CA TYR A 188 1.59 1.92 -3.57
C TYR A 188 3.00 1.75 -3.02
N GLY A 189 3.16 0.72 -2.19
CA GLY A 189 4.46 0.26 -1.73
C GLY A 189 4.48 -1.26 -1.65
N GLY A 190 5.37 -1.88 -2.41
CA GLY A 190 5.51 -3.33 -2.43
C GLY A 190 5.95 -3.87 -1.06
N SER A 191 5.26 -4.90 -0.57
CA SER A 191 5.47 -5.45 0.77
C SER A 191 6.11 -6.84 0.70
N SER A 192 5.34 -7.85 0.30
CA SER A 192 5.70 -9.26 0.46
C SER A 192 5.43 -10.09 -0.79
N LEU A 193 6.14 -11.21 -0.93
CA LEU A 193 5.78 -12.29 -1.84
C LEU A 193 5.02 -13.35 -1.03
N PRO A 194 3.72 -13.56 -1.27
CA PRO A 194 2.90 -14.48 -0.46
C PRO A 194 3.17 -15.96 -0.75
N TYR A 195 3.94 -16.26 -1.81
CA TYR A 195 4.23 -17.62 -2.23
C TYR A 195 5.73 -17.89 -2.32
N VAL A 196 6.11 -19.13 -2.04
CA VAL A 196 7.41 -19.72 -2.35
C VAL A 196 7.30 -20.59 -3.59
N ALA A 197 8.34 -20.63 -4.42
CA ALA A 197 8.37 -21.50 -5.60
C ALA A 197 8.91 -22.88 -5.23
N ASP A 198 8.09 -23.93 -5.34
CA ASP A 198 8.55 -25.32 -5.29
C ASP A 198 9.14 -25.68 -6.64
N VAL A 199 10.47 -25.76 -6.69
CA VAL A 199 11.23 -26.01 -7.92
C VAL A 199 11.03 -27.44 -8.43
N ARG A 200 10.80 -28.40 -7.52
CA ARG A 200 10.62 -29.81 -7.88
C ARG A 200 9.25 -30.09 -8.46
N GLU A 201 8.23 -29.46 -7.89
CA GLU A 201 6.83 -29.67 -8.29
C GLU A 201 6.33 -28.62 -9.29
N GLY A 202 7.13 -27.59 -9.58
CA GLY A 202 6.80 -26.54 -10.56
C GLY A 202 5.58 -25.70 -10.15
N ARG A 203 5.35 -25.53 -8.84
CA ARG A 203 4.18 -24.83 -8.31
C ARG A 203 4.54 -23.80 -7.23
N TYR A 204 3.62 -22.88 -6.98
CA TYR A 204 3.72 -21.91 -5.90
C TYR A 204 2.98 -22.43 -4.66
N LEU A 205 3.66 -22.38 -3.51
CA LEU A 205 3.11 -22.76 -2.21
C LEU A 205 2.97 -21.50 -1.36
N GLN A 206 1.88 -21.38 -0.60
CA GLN A 206 1.71 -20.26 0.31
C GLN A 206 2.85 -20.26 1.35
N ARG A 207 3.41 -19.09 1.59
CA ARG A 207 4.53 -18.91 2.50
C ARG A 207 4.03 -19.01 3.95
N PRO A 208 4.54 -19.95 4.77
CA PRO A 208 4.02 -20.19 6.12
C PRO A 208 4.39 -19.08 7.12
N ASP A 209 5.47 -18.34 6.87
CA ASP A 209 5.94 -17.20 7.66
C ASP A 209 5.43 -15.85 7.12
N LEU A 210 4.45 -15.86 6.21
CA LEU A 210 3.78 -14.63 5.79
C LEU A 210 3.15 -13.95 7.02
N PHE A 211 3.53 -12.69 7.25
CA PHE A 211 3.14 -11.88 8.43
C PHE A 211 3.65 -12.37 9.78
N ALA A 212 4.64 -13.28 9.82
CA ALA A 212 5.30 -13.66 11.07
C ALA A 212 6.16 -12.53 11.67
N SER A 213 6.57 -11.57 10.84
CA SER A 213 7.16 -10.30 11.27
C SER A 213 6.57 -9.15 10.46
N ASP A 214 6.71 -7.92 10.99
CA ASP A 214 6.20 -6.71 10.35
C ASP A 214 7.19 -6.07 9.37
N ALA A 215 8.43 -6.55 9.27
CA ALA A 215 9.49 -5.91 8.49
C ALA A 215 9.13 -5.68 7.02
N GLU A 216 8.54 -6.70 6.36
CA GLU A 216 8.13 -6.57 4.97
C GLU A 216 6.93 -5.62 4.79
N THR A 217 6.05 -5.56 5.79
CA THR A 217 4.93 -4.62 5.82
C THR A 217 5.40 -3.21 6.09
N ALA A 218 6.38 -3.03 6.98
CA ALA A 218 7.03 -1.75 7.29
C ALA A 218 7.68 -1.15 6.04
N ASP A 219 8.37 -1.95 5.24
CA ASP A 219 8.91 -1.53 3.94
C ASP A 219 7.83 -1.06 2.98
N GLY A 220 6.74 -1.83 2.86
CA GLY A 220 5.60 -1.48 2.02
C GLY A 220 4.95 -0.16 2.43
N VAL A 221 4.70 0.03 3.74
CA VAL A 221 4.16 1.30 4.27
C VAL A 221 5.12 2.46 4.01
N ARG A 222 6.42 2.27 4.23
CA ARG A 222 7.45 3.30 3.99
C ARG A 222 7.47 3.74 2.53
N LEU A 223 7.41 2.79 1.59
CA LEU A 223 7.36 3.08 0.16
C LEU A 223 6.07 3.81 -0.23
N ALA A 224 4.92 3.37 0.29
CA ALA A 224 3.63 3.99 0.00
C ALA A 224 3.53 5.42 0.58
N LEU A 225 4.12 5.68 1.74
CA LEU A 225 4.13 7.01 2.38
C LEU A 225 5.09 8.01 1.74
N ARG A 226 6.09 7.56 0.96
CA ARG A 226 7.12 8.46 0.39
C ARG A 226 6.57 9.73 -0.25
N PRO A 227 5.54 9.69 -1.13
CA PRO A 227 5.02 10.89 -1.78
C PRO A 227 4.33 11.85 -0.81
N LEU A 228 3.79 11.35 0.30
CA LEU A 228 3.17 12.19 1.33
C LEU A 228 4.23 12.89 2.19
N LEU A 229 5.29 12.16 2.56
CA LEU A 229 6.36 12.67 3.43
C LEU A 229 7.39 13.53 2.69
N LYS A 230 7.54 13.28 1.38
CA LYS A 230 8.42 14.00 0.47
C LYS A 230 7.67 14.25 -0.83
N PRO A 231 6.70 15.18 -0.84
CA PRO A 231 5.97 15.50 -2.05
C PRO A 231 6.96 15.99 -3.12
N PRO A 232 6.75 15.63 -4.40
CA PRO A 232 7.56 16.19 -5.47
C PRO A 232 7.46 17.71 -5.40
N VAL A 233 8.60 18.39 -5.36
CA VAL A 233 8.65 19.85 -5.47
C VAL A 233 8.05 20.18 -6.83
N GLY A 234 6.99 20.99 -6.86
CA GLY A 234 6.42 21.49 -8.11
C GLY A 234 7.50 22.18 -8.96
N PRO A 235 7.30 22.28 -10.29
CA PRO A 235 8.19 23.06 -11.13
C PRO A 235 8.35 24.51 -10.64
#